data_AF-A0A2E7D1I7-F1
#
_entry.id   AF-A0A2E7D1I7-F1
#
_cell.length_a   1.000
_cell.length_b   1.000
_cell.length_c   1.000
_cell.angle_alpha   90.00
_cell.angle_beta   90.00
_cell.angle_gamma   90.00
#
_symmetry.space_group_name_H-M   'P 1'
#
loop_
_entity.id
_entity.type
_entity.pdbx_description
1 polymer ?
#
loop_
_entity_poly.entity_id
_entity_poly.type
_entity_poly.pdbx_seq_one_letter_code
_entity_poly.pdbx_strand_id
1 'polypeptide(L)'
;MLLTNEMDYEAILKDLVRAASIDSSDATAHYYLSFIYAACPDKSFRDGNKGLQHATKACNLTSNKHWEYLTMLAASHAENDNFDKAVSVCEAALKLAPEANKAQVQVMLGHF
;
A
#
# COMPACT_ATOMS: atom_id res chain seq x y z
N MET A 1 -5.30 -34.08 3.30
CA MET A 1 -5.88 -33.26 2.23
C MET A 1 -5.37 -31.84 2.46
N LEU A 2 -4.52 -31.37 1.56
CA LEU A 2 -3.73 -30.14 1.70
C LEU A 2 -4.67 -28.93 1.67
N LEU A 3 -4.89 -28.30 2.82
CA LEU A 3 -5.44 -26.95 2.90
C LEU A 3 -4.30 -25.99 2.52
N THR A 4 -4.11 -25.76 1.22
CA THR A 4 -3.40 -24.57 0.76
C THR A 4 -4.23 -23.38 1.22
N ASN A 5 -3.72 -22.70 2.24
CA ASN A 5 -4.28 -21.49 2.83
C ASN A 5 -4.14 -20.34 1.81
N GLU A 6 -4.91 -20.41 0.73
CA GLU A 6 -5.03 -19.33 -0.24
C GLU A 6 -5.76 -18.18 0.47
N MET A 7 -5.10 -17.03 0.55
CA MET A 7 -5.77 -15.82 1.04
C MET A 7 -6.95 -15.52 0.11
N ASP A 8 -8.16 -15.51 0.67
CA ASP A 8 -9.36 -15.11 -0.07
C ASP A 8 -9.36 -13.58 -0.25
N TYR A 9 -8.64 -13.13 -1.29
CA TYR A 9 -8.51 -11.72 -1.62
C TYR A 9 -9.86 -11.09 -1.99
N GLU A 10 -10.82 -11.87 -2.49
CA GLU A 10 -12.17 -11.38 -2.81
C GLU A 10 -12.94 -11.04 -1.52
N ALA A 11 -12.95 -11.94 -0.54
CA ALA A 11 -13.58 -11.70 0.75
C ALA A 11 -12.91 -10.53 1.48
N ILE A 12 -11.57 -10.50 1.52
CA ILE A 12 -10.81 -9.40 2.13
C ILE A 12 -11.15 -8.07 1.46
N LEU A 13 -11.15 -8.02 0.12
CA LEU A 13 -11.47 -6.81 -0.63
C LEU A 13 -12.87 -6.31 -0.29
N LYS A 14 -13.85 -7.22 -0.25
CA LYS A 14 -15.24 -6.88 0.09
C LYS A 14 -15.37 -6.28 1.49
N ASP A 15 -14.71 -6.87 2.47
CA ASP A 15 -14.76 -6.37 3.85
C ASP A 15 -14.06 -5.02 3.99
N LEU A 16 -12.92 -4.83 3.32
CA LEU A 16 -12.20 -3.55 3.31
C LEU A 16 -12.98 -2.43 2.61
N VAL A 17 -13.62 -2.73 1.48
CA VAL A 17 -14.50 -1.77 0.78
C VAL A 17 -15.66 -1.37 1.68
N ARG A 18 -16.26 -2.35 2.39
CA ARG A 18 -17.31 -2.07 3.36
C ARG A 18 -16.80 -1.20 4.50
N ALA A 19 -15.65 -1.49 5.08
CA ALA A 19 -15.05 -0.69 6.15
C ALA A 19 -14.82 0.76 5.71
N ALA A 20 -14.20 0.97 4.55
CA ALA A 20 -13.96 2.31 3.99
C ALA A 20 -15.27 3.05 3.61
N SER A 21 -16.36 2.33 3.33
CA SER A 21 -17.68 2.94 3.10
C SER A 21 -18.38 3.39 4.39
N ILE A 22 -18.11 2.69 5.50
CA ILE A 22 -18.64 3.03 6.83
C ILE A 22 -17.85 4.18 7.44
N ASP A 23 -16.52 4.11 7.34
CA ASP A 23 -15.61 5.16 7.79
C ASP A 23 -14.59 5.49 6.70
N SER A 24 -14.87 6.56 5.95
CA SER A 24 -13.96 7.08 4.92
C SER A 24 -12.68 7.72 5.47
N SER A 25 -12.53 7.80 6.80
CA SER A 25 -11.35 8.27 7.50
C SER A 25 -10.50 7.15 8.10
N ASP A 26 -10.89 5.89 7.91
CA ASP A 26 -10.08 4.73 8.29
C ASP A 26 -8.87 4.60 7.35
N ALA A 27 -7.74 5.16 7.80
CA ALA A 27 -6.48 5.12 7.08
C ALA A 27 -5.96 3.69 6.91
N THR A 28 -6.27 2.78 7.83
CA THR A 28 -5.84 1.38 7.79
C THR A 28 -6.61 0.62 6.72
N ALA A 29 -7.93 0.82 6.63
CA ALA A 29 -8.74 0.23 5.56
C ALA A 29 -8.24 0.70 4.18
N HIS A 30 -7.95 2.00 4.03
CA HIS A 30 -7.38 2.53 2.80
C HIS A 30 -5.98 1.97 2.50
N TYR A 31 -5.12 1.80 3.50
CA TYR A 31 -3.83 1.15 3.33
C TYR A 31 -3.99 -0.28 2.80
N TYR A 32 -4.85 -1.10 3.39
CA TYR A 32 -5.04 -2.47 2.92
C TYR A 32 -5.73 -2.55 1.55
N LEU A 33 -6.67 -1.65 1.24
CA LEU A 33 -7.23 -1.54 -0.11
C LEU A 33 -6.13 -1.23 -1.13
N SER A 34 -5.21 -0.32 -0.80
CA SER A 34 -4.10 -0.01 -1.68
C SER A 34 -3.16 -1.20 -1.89
N PHE A 35 -2.92 -2.01 -0.86
CA PHE A 35 -2.17 -3.26 -1.01
C PHE A 35 -2.83 -4.24 -1.98
N ILE A 36 -4.14 -4.47 -1.85
CA ILE A 36 -4.88 -5.36 -2.75
C ILE A 36 -4.78 -4.85 -4.20
N TYR A 37 -5.00 -3.56 -4.42
CA TYR A 37 -5.01 -3.01 -5.77
C TYR A 37 -3.62 -2.78 -6.38
N ALA A 38 -2.56 -2.55 -5.58
CA ALA A 38 -1.23 -2.28 -6.12
C ALA A 38 -0.28 -3.49 -6.09
N ALA A 39 -0.37 -4.32 -5.05
CA ALA A 39 0.68 -5.28 -4.72
C ALA A 39 0.18 -6.72 -4.49
N CYS A 40 -1.11 -7.01 -4.70
CA CYS A 40 -1.65 -8.36 -4.53
C CYS A 40 -0.86 -9.38 -5.37
N PRO A 41 -0.45 -10.53 -4.81
CA PRO A 41 0.19 -11.61 -5.56
C PRO A 41 -0.67 -12.08 -6.74
N ASP A 42 -1.99 -12.11 -6.55
CA ASP A 42 -2.93 -12.38 -7.62
C ASP A 42 -3.19 -11.11 -8.45
N LYS A 43 -2.75 -11.15 -9.70
CA LYS A 43 -2.84 -10.03 -10.64
C LYS A 43 -4.28 -9.69 -11.01
N SER A 44 -5.25 -10.59 -10.85
CA SER A 44 -6.66 -10.28 -11.16
C SER A 44 -7.25 -9.20 -10.26
N PHE A 45 -6.66 -8.98 -9.08
CA PHE A 45 -7.09 -7.94 -8.14
C PHE A 45 -6.32 -6.63 -8.30
N ARG A 46 -5.26 -6.59 -9.11
CA ARG A 46 -4.45 -5.38 -9.29
C ARG A 46 -5.18 -4.36 -10.18
N ASP A 47 -5.20 -3.13 -9.71
CA ASP A 47 -5.70 -1.93 -10.35
C ASP A 47 -4.85 -0.76 -9.84
N GLY A 48 -3.76 -0.46 -10.54
CA GLY A 48 -2.76 0.52 -10.10
C GLY A 48 -3.39 1.88 -9.75
N ASN A 49 -4.40 2.32 -10.50
CA ASN A 49 -5.07 3.60 -10.25
C ASN A 49 -5.82 3.61 -8.91
N LYS A 50 -6.57 2.53 -8.61
CA LYS A 50 -7.22 2.39 -7.29
C LYS A 50 -6.21 2.24 -6.16
N GLY A 51 -5.12 1.51 -6.41
CA GLY A 51 -4.01 1.40 -5.48
C GLY A 51 -3.48 2.77 -5.07
N LEU A 52 -3.13 3.58 -6.08
CA LEU A 52 -2.63 4.94 -5.87
C LEU A 52 -3.64 5.84 -5.16
N GLN A 53 -4.92 5.76 -5.53
CA GLN A 53 -5.98 6.54 -4.87
C GLN A 53 -6.07 6.22 -3.38
N HIS A 54 -6.11 4.94 -3.02
CA HIS A 54 -6.26 4.51 -1.64
C HIS A 54 -4.99 4.76 -0.81
N ALA A 55 -3.80 4.54 -1.37
CA ALA A 55 -2.55 4.84 -0.69
C ALA A 55 -2.42 6.34 -0.41
N THR A 56 -2.74 7.19 -1.39
CA THR A 56 -2.76 8.65 -1.23
C THR A 56 -3.71 9.07 -0.11
N LYS A 57 -4.91 8.46 -0.04
CA LYS A 57 -5.88 8.74 1.01
C LYS A 57 -5.36 8.35 2.40
N ALA A 58 -4.76 7.16 2.55
CA ALA A 58 -4.16 6.70 3.81
C ALA A 58 -3.03 7.64 4.29
N CYS A 59 -2.16 8.05 3.37
CA CYS A 59 -1.11 9.03 3.64
C CYS A 59 -1.68 10.39 4.08
N ASN A 60 -2.70 10.91 3.37
CA ASN A 60 -3.33 12.18 3.73
C ASN A 60 -4.00 12.15 5.11
N LEU A 61 -4.69 11.06 5.44
CA LEU A 61 -5.35 10.88 6.75
C LEU A 61 -4.35 10.86 7.91
N THR A 62 -3.12 10.40 7.67
CA THR A 62 -2.03 10.43 8.66
C THR A 62 -1.12 11.65 8.52
N SER A 63 -1.50 12.63 7.70
CA SER A 63 -0.67 13.80 7.38
C SER A 63 0.75 13.45 6.93
N ASN A 64 0.90 12.34 6.19
CA ASN A 64 2.18 11.79 5.71
C ASN A 64 3.16 11.43 6.84
N LYS A 65 2.67 11.09 8.04
CA LYS A 65 3.53 10.76 9.20
C LYS A 65 3.70 9.27 9.44
N HIS A 66 2.99 8.41 8.68
CA HIS A 66 3.08 6.97 8.81
C HIS A 66 3.98 6.38 7.71
N TRP A 67 5.18 5.95 8.07
CA TRP A 67 6.19 5.49 7.10
C TRP A 67 5.71 4.28 6.29
N GLU A 68 4.97 3.34 6.88
CA GLU A 68 4.41 2.18 6.18
C GLU A 68 3.39 2.58 5.10
N TYR A 69 2.68 3.70 5.30
CA TYR A 69 1.70 4.15 4.31
C TYR A 69 2.42 4.83 3.15
N LEU A 70 3.52 5.53 3.44
CA LEU A 70 4.39 6.09 2.41
C LEU A 70 5.08 4.98 1.59
N THR A 71 5.52 3.88 2.19
CA THR A 71 6.07 2.75 1.40
C THR A 71 5.01 2.14 0.48
N MET A 72 3.75 2.05 0.94
CA MET A 72 2.65 1.59 0.09
C MET A 72 2.29 2.58 -1.03
N LEU A 73 2.38 3.88 -0.76
CA LEU A 73 2.23 4.92 -1.78
C LEU A 73 3.35 4.86 -2.82
N ALA A 74 4.59 4.61 -2.41
CA ALA A 74 5.70 4.39 -3.32
C ALA A 74 5.47 3.16 -4.22
N ALA A 75 5.09 2.02 -3.63
CA ALA A 75 4.74 0.81 -4.38
C ALA A 75 3.58 1.06 -5.37
N SER A 76 2.56 1.80 -4.95
CA SER A 76 1.44 2.18 -5.82
C SER A 76 1.87 3.09 -6.96
N HIS A 77 2.83 4.01 -6.75
CA HIS A 77 3.40 4.79 -7.84
C HIS A 77 4.17 3.91 -8.83
N ALA A 78 4.97 2.96 -8.36
CA ALA A 78 5.73 2.04 -9.20
C ALA A 78 4.82 1.12 -10.04
N GLU A 79 3.71 0.61 -9.48
CA GLU A 79 2.72 -0.19 -10.23
C GLU A 79 2.05 0.63 -11.36
N ASN A 80 2.11 1.97 -11.31
CA ASN A 80 1.65 2.87 -12.39
C ASN A 80 2.81 3.47 -13.19
N ASP A 81 3.97 2.82 -13.21
CA ASP A 81 5.19 3.24 -13.92
C ASP A 81 5.71 4.64 -13.54
N ASN A 82 5.31 5.19 -12.38
CA ASN A 82 5.73 6.50 -11.89
C ASN A 82 6.97 6.36 -10.98
N PHE A 83 8.05 5.78 -11.49
CA PHE A 83 9.25 5.43 -10.72
C PHE A 83 9.88 6.64 -10.01
N ASP A 84 9.97 7.80 -10.67
CA ASP A 84 10.50 9.03 -10.06
C ASP A 84 9.74 9.43 -8.79
N LYS A 85 8.42 9.28 -8.79
CA LYS A 85 7.58 9.54 -7.61
C LYS A 85 7.73 8.43 -6.57
N ALA A 86 7.82 7.17 -7.00
CA ALA A 86 8.04 6.05 -6.10
C ALA A 86 9.33 6.24 -5.28
N VAL A 87 10.43 6.58 -5.93
CA VAL A 87 11.72 6.90 -5.29
C VAL A 87 11.55 8.05 -4.28
N SER A 88 10.99 9.19 -4.71
CA SER A 88 10.83 10.36 -3.83
C SER A 88 9.99 10.07 -2.59
N VAL A 89 8.89 9.33 -2.74
CA VAL A 89 8.03 8.95 -1.61
C VAL A 89 8.72 7.92 -0.70
N CYS A 90 9.44 6.96 -1.27
CA CYS A 90 10.17 5.96 -0.49
C CYS A 90 11.32 6.57 0.32
N GLU A 91 12.02 7.57 -0.21
CA GLU A 91 13.00 8.36 0.54
C GLU A 91 12.36 9.11 1.72
N ALA A 92 11.14 9.63 1.55
CA ALA A 92 10.40 10.25 2.65
C ALA A 92 10.01 9.20 3.71
N ALA A 93 9.60 8.00 3.30
CA ALA A 93 9.35 6.89 4.22
C ALA A 93 10.62 6.51 5.01
N LEU A 94 11.78 6.46 4.36
CA LEU A 94 13.05 6.11 4.98
C LEU A 94 13.46 7.09 6.09
N LYS A 95 13.15 8.38 5.93
CA LYS A 95 13.41 9.42 6.94
C LYS A 95 12.54 9.25 8.20
N LEU A 96 11.34 8.67 8.05
CA LEU A 96 10.38 8.47 9.15
C LEU A 96 10.45 7.07 9.77
N ALA A 97 10.99 6.09 9.04
CA ALA A 97 11.05 4.71 9.49
C ALA A 97 11.93 4.56 10.74
N PRO A 98 11.51 3.75 11.74
CA PRO A 98 12.36 3.33 12.84
C PRO A 98 13.62 2.65 12.31
N GLU A 99 14.73 2.73 13.06
CA GLU A 99 16.02 2.17 12.64
C GLU A 99 15.94 0.68 12.26
N ALA A 100 15.15 -0.10 13.02
CA ALA A 100 14.91 -1.51 12.75
C ALA A 100 14.24 -1.79 11.39
N ASN A 101 13.53 -0.81 10.81
CA ASN A 101 12.80 -0.94 9.55
C ASN A 101 13.50 -0.24 8.38
N LYS A 102 14.49 0.62 8.61
CA LYS A 102 15.17 1.36 7.53
C LYS A 102 15.80 0.44 6.48
N ALA A 103 16.36 -0.69 6.89
CA ALA A 103 16.91 -1.68 5.96
C ALA A 103 15.85 -2.21 4.98
N GLN A 104 14.64 -2.48 5.46
CA GLN A 104 13.53 -2.92 4.61
C GLN A 104 13.11 -1.83 3.62
N VAL A 105 13.05 -0.57 4.08
CA VAL A 105 12.70 0.55 3.20
C VAL A 105 13.80 0.81 2.15
N GLN A 106 15.08 0.64 2.50
CA GLN A 106 16.19 0.73 1.55
C GLN A 106 16.16 -0.36 0.49
N VAL A 107 15.79 -1.60 0.86
CA VAL A 107 15.59 -2.68 -0.12
C VAL A 107 14.48 -2.32 -1.11
N MET A 108 13.35 -1.80 -0.60
CA MET A 108 12.25 -1.34 -1.46
C MET A 108 12.70 -0.24 -2.42
N LEU A 109 13.48 0.74 -1.94
CA LEU A 109 14.01 1.81 -2.77
C LEU A 109 14.85 1.29 -3.94
N GLY A 110 15.60 0.21 -3.75
CA GLY A 110 16.40 -0.43 -4.81
C GLY A 110 15.60 -1.29 -5.79
N HIS A 111 14.30 -1.48 -5.58
CA HIS A 111 13.41 -2.20 -6.50
C HIS A 111 12.68 -1.27 -7.49
N PHE A 112 12.73 0.04 -7.26
CA PHE A 112 12.21 1.05 -8.16
C PHE A 112 13.28 1.48 -9.16
#